data_AF-A0A5A7SMN1-F1
#
_entry.id   AF-A0A5A7SMN1-F1
#
_cell.length_a   1.000
_cell.length_b   1.000
_cell.length_c   1.000
_cell.angle_alpha   90.00
_cell.angle_beta   90.00
_cell.angle_gamma   90.00
#
_symmetry.space_group_name_H-M   'P 1'
#
loop_
_entity.id
_entity.type
_entity.pdbx_description
1 polymer ?
#
loop_
_entity_poly.entity_id
_entity_poly.type
_entity_poly.pdbx_seq_one_letter_code
_entity_poly.pdbx_strand_id
1 'polypeptide(L)'
;MIDKLCKKFKFKQYKSSMYNTAANGLAEAFSKTLCNHLKKIVSKSKKDWQERISEALWAYRTTHCTPTGVTPYSLVYGVEVVLFLEREISSLRIAGQEGMTTKDNVKLHLQELEALDEKRLETQQALKCYQVRMSKAFDKHVKPRSFQVGDLVLAETDHHNEAYRK
;
A
#
# COMPACT_ATOMS: atom_id res chain seq x y z
N MET A 1 26.10 7.07 -4.53
CA MET A 1 25.72 5.86 -5.29
C MET A 1 24.28 5.97 -5.82
N ILE A 2 23.30 6.31 -4.99
CA ILE A 2 21.88 6.50 -5.37
C ILE A 2 21.69 7.52 -6.50
N ASP A 3 22.32 8.71 -6.45
CA ASP A 3 22.12 9.75 -7.48
C ASP A 3 22.59 9.33 -8.89
N LYS A 4 23.61 8.46 -8.96
CA LYS A 4 24.08 7.89 -10.24
C LYS A 4 23.04 6.94 -10.82
N LEU A 5 22.37 6.15 -9.98
CA LEU A 5 21.30 5.24 -10.38
C LEU A 5 20.05 6.02 -10.82
N CYS A 6 19.64 7.04 -10.07
CA CYS A 6 18.50 7.88 -10.42
C CYS A 6 18.70 8.55 -11.78
N LYS A 7 19.90 9.08 -12.07
CA LYS A 7 20.23 9.63 -13.38
C LYS A 7 20.22 8.57 -14.49
N LYS A 8 20.78 7.38 -14.25
CA LYS A 8 20.84 6.29 -15.23
C LYS A 8 19.45 5.83 -15.66
N PHE A 9 18.53 5.66 -14.72
CA PHE A 9 17.18 5.16 -14.97
C PHE A 9 16.12 6.26 -15.11
N LYS A 10 16.55 7.54 -15.12
CA LYS A 10 15.68 8.72 -15.23
C LYS A 10 14.58 8.78 -14.14
N PHE A 11 14.88 8.28 -12.94
CA PHE A 11 13.99 8.40 -11.80
C PHE A 11 14.16 9.76 -11.12
N LYS A 12 13.03 10.43 -10.86
CA LYS A 12 13.00 11.61 -10.01
C LYS A 12 12.87 11.18 -8.55
N GLN A 13 13.87 11.47 -7.73
CA GLN A 13 13.83 11.19 -6.31
C GLN A 13 13.15 12.35 -5.56
N TYR A 14 12.14 12.01 -4.78
CA TYR A 14 11.54 12.92 -3.80
C TYR A 14 12.05 12.53 -2.41
N LYS A 15 12.57 13.49 -1.66
CA LYS A 15 13.08 13.27 -0.30
C LYS A 15 12.13 13.95 0.68
N SER A 16 11.72 13.24 1.73
CA SER A 16 11.06 13.85 2.87
C SER A 16 12.06 14.69 3.66
N SER A 17 11.56 15.70 4.38
CA SER A 17 12.38 16.37 5.39
C SER A 17 12.73 15.39 6.50
N MET A 18 13.85 15.61 7.19
CA MET A 18 14.22 14.81 8.35
C MET A 18 13.08 14.82 9.38
N TYR A 19 12.88 13.70 10.06
CA TYR A 19 11.85 13.50 11.10
C TYR A 19 10.39 13.79 10.69
N ASN A 20 10.10 13.89 9.39
CA ASN A 20 8.73 14.01 8.90
C ASN A 20 8.23 12.68 8.35
N THR A 21 7.92 11.76 9.26
CA THR A 21 7.31 10.44 8.99
C THR A 21 5.97 10.59 8.26
N ALA A 22 5.19 11.62 8.61
CA ALA A 22 3.91 11.92 7.96
C ALA A 22 4.04 12.15 6.44
N ALA A 23 5.15 12.71 5.95
CA ALA A 23 5.41 12.87 4.52
C ALA A 23 5.55 11.54 3.76
N ASN A 24 5.83 10.42 4.46
CA ASN A 24 5.90 9.07 3.89
C ASN A 24 4.80 8.14 4.44
N GLY A 25 3.70 8.70 4.94
CA GLY A 25 2.68 7.97 5.71
C GLY A 25 2.03 6.79 4.97
N LEU A 26 1.94 6.82 3.63
CA LEU A 26 1.44 5.67 2.84
C LEU A 26 2.39 4.46 2.91
N ALA A 27 3.70 4.69 2.76
CA ALA A 27 4.68 3.62 2.86
C ALA A 27 4.74 3.09 4.29
N GLU A 28 4.65 3.96 5.29
CA GLU A 28 4.60 3.56 6.70
C GLU A 28 3.35 2.73 7.03
N ALA A 29 2.18 3.12 6.52
CA ALA A 29 0.95 2.36 6.69
C ALA A 29 1.05 0.96 6.06
N PHE A 30 1.64 0.86 4.86
CA PHE A 30 1.94 -0.41 4.22
C PHE A 30 2.92 -1.25 5.06
N SER A 31 4.07 -0.68 5.47
CA SER A 31 5.06 -1.37 6.30
C SER A 31 4.46 -1.87 7.61
N LYS A 32 3.61 -1.07 8.27
CA LYS A 32 2.87 -1.47 9.48
C LYS A 32 1.95 -2.66 9.21
N THR A 33 1.23 -2.63 8.09
CA THR A 33 0.34 -3.71 7.67
C THR A 33 1.13 -4.99 7.41
N LEU A 34 2.23 -4.91 6.67
CA LEU A 34 3.10 -6.04 6.37
C LEU A 34 3.71 -6.64 7.66
N CYS A 35 4.22 -5.80 8.55
CA CYS A 35 4.73 -6.22 9.86
C CYS A 35 3.65 -6.93 10.69
N ASN A 36 2.41 -6.47 10.65
CA ASN A 36 1.31 -7.12 11.36
C ASN A 36 0.95 -8.50 10.79
N HIS A 37 1.03 -8.68 9.47
CA HIS A 37 0.86 -10.00 8.84
C HIS A 37 2.02 -10.92 9.22
N LEU A 38 3.26 -10.45 9.08
CA LEU A 38 4.46 -11.20 9.45
C LEU A 38 4.43 -11.67 10.91
N LYS A 39 4.05 -10.80 11.85
CA LYS A 39 3.94 -11.16 13.27
C LYS A 39 3.01 -12.35 13.55
N LYS A 40 2.03 -12.61 12.68
CA LYS A 40 1.07 -13.71 12.84
C LYS A 40 1.59 -15.04 12.32
N ILE A 41 2.45 -15.02 11.29
CA ILE A 41 2.89 -16.22 10.57
C ILE A 41 4.32 -16.65 10.89
N VAL A 42 5.14 -15.71 11.36
CA VAL A 42 6.54 -15.95 11.72
C VAL A 42 6.61 -16.74 13.03
N SER A 43 7.59 -17.65 13.13
CA SER A 43 7.81 -18.45 14.33
C SER A 43 8.14 -17.59 15.55
N LYS A 44 8.00 -18.16 16.76
CA LYS A 44 8.38 -17.49 18.02
C LYS A 44 9.83 -16.98 18.01
N SER A 45 10.72 -17.65 17.27
CA SER A 45 12.13 -17.29 17.15
C SER A 45 12.39 -16.06 16.25
N LYS A 46 11.42 -15.69 15.41
CA LYS A 46 11.50 -14.62 14.41
C LYS A 46 12.62 -14.75 13.38
N LYS A 47 13.26 -15.92 13.27
CA LYS A 47 14.37 -16.15 12.34
C LYS A 47 13.91 -16.50 10.93
N ASP A 48 12.64 -16.89 10.78
CA ASP A 48 12.04 -17.35 9.53
C ASP A 48 11.26 -16.26 8.78
N TRP A 49 11.51 -14.98 9.06
CA TRP A 49 10.72 -13.90 8.46
C TRP A 49 10.98 -13.74 6.97
N GLN A 50 12.19 -14.05 6.50
CA GLN A 50 12.60 -13.97 5.11
C GLN A 50 11.83 -14.99 4.26
N GLU A 51 11.63 -16.19 4.79
CA GLU A 51 10.88 -17.26 4.12
C GLU A 51 9.38 -16.95 4.10
N ARG A 52 8.86 -16.29 5.14
CA ARG A 52 7.43 -15.97 5.30
C ARG A 52 6.97 -14.67 4.64
N ILE A 53 7.90 -13.83 4.15
CA ILE A 53 7.54 -12.54 3.57
C ILE A 53 6.67 -12.67 2.32
N SER A 54 6.89 -13.71 1.50
CA SER A 54 6.11 -14.00 0.31
C SER A 54 4.65 -14.29 0.67
N GLU A 55 4.41 -15.08 1.71
CA GLU A 55 3.08 -15.41 2.24
C GLU A 55 2.37 -14.17 2.80
N ALA A 56 3.07 -13.33 3.57
CA ALA A 56 2.51 -12.09 4.08
C ALA A 56 2.13 -11.10 2.95
N LEU A 57 2.97 -11.00 1.91
CA LEU A 57 2.68 -10.19 0.73
C LEU A 57 1.52 -10.76 -0.08
N TRP A 58 1.42 -12.09 -0.20
CA TRP A 58 0.30 -12.74 -0.84
C TRP A 58 -1.02 -12.41 -0.14
N ALA A 59 -1.07 -12.58 1.18
CA ALA A 59 -2.23 -12.23 2.00
C ALA A 59 -2.62 -10.76 1.83
N TYR A 60 -1.65 -9.84 1.84
CA TYR A 60 -1.92 -8.42 1.60
C TYR A 60 -2.54 -8.17 0.22
N ARG A 61 -2.03 -8.82 -0.83
CA ARG A 61 -2.49 -8.62 -2.21
C ARG A 61 -3.89 -9.18 -2.46
N THR A 62 -4.28 -10.25 -1.77
CA THR A 62 -5.57 -10.93 -1.98
C THR A 62 -6.65 -10.56 -0.96
N THR A 63 -6.31 -9.83 0.10
CA THR A 63 -7.28 -9.37 1.10
C THR A 63 -7.84 -8.01 0.72
N HIS A 64 -9.15 -7.82 0.92
CA HIS A 64 -9.79 -6.52 0.71
C HIS A 64 -9.20 -5.44 1.62
N CYS A 65 -8.88 -4.29 1.05
CA CYS A 65 -8.41 -3.14 1.80
C CYS A 65 -9.60 -2.43 2.46
N THR A 66 -9.62 -2.32 3.79
CA THR A 66 -10.74 -1.74 4.55
C THR A 66 -11.24 -0.37 4.04
N PRO A 67 -10.38 0.58 3.62
CA PRO A 67 -10.83 1.89 3.13
C PRO A 67 -11.57 1.85 1.78
N THR A 68 -11.28 0.86 0.94
CA THR A 68 -11.71 0.85 -0.46
C THR A 68 -12.54 -0.38 -0.84
N GLY A 69 -12.54 -1.43 -0.01
CA GLY A 69 -13.26 -2.67 -0.27
C GLY A 69 -12.70 -3.49 -1.44
N VAL A 70 -11.58 -3.09 -2.04
CA VAL A 70 -10.95 -3.78 -3.19
C VAL A 70 -9.62 -4.41 -2.78
N THR A 71 -9.22 -5.47 -3.48
CA THR A 71 -7.92 -6.10 -3.26
C THR A 71 -6.82 -5.35 -4.02
N PRO A 72 -5.59 -5.23 -3.49
CA PRO A 72 -4.48 -4.65 -4.25
C PRO A 72 -4.18 -5.40 -5.54
N TYR A 73 -4.42 -6.71 -5.59
CA TYR A 73 -4.23 -7.51 -6.80
C TYR A 73 -5.16 -7.06 -7.93
N SER A 74 -6.46 -6.88 -7.67
CA SER A 74 -7.40 -6.52 -8.73
C SER A 74 -7.17 -5.12 -9.30
N LEU A 75 -6.60 -4.21 -8.52
CA LEU A 75 -6.17 -2.89 -9.02
C LEU A 75 -4.99 -2.96 -9.98
N VAL A 76 -4.13 -3.97 -9.85
CA VAL A 76 -2.96 -4.15 -10.73
C VAL A 76 -3.39 -4.87 -12.01
N TYR A 77 -4.13 -5.97 -11.86
CA TYR A 77 -4.40 -6.91 -12.95
C TYR A 77 -5.80 -6.83 -13.57
N GLY A 78 -6.69 -5.97 -13.05
CA GLY A 78 -8.06 -5.85 -13.57
C GLY A 78 -9.06 -6.82 -12.96
N VAL A 79 -8.58 -7.94 -12.42
CA VAL A 79 -9.41 -9.07 -12.02
C VAL A 79 -9.05 -9.54 -10.61
N GLU A 80 -10.03 -10.08 -9.87
CA GLU A 80 -9.76 -10.69 -8.56
C GLU A 80 -8.95 -11.99 -8.71
N VAL A 81 -8.11 -12.31 -7.73
CA VAL A 81 -7.41 -13.60 -7.70
C VAL A 81 -8.42 -14.73 -7.55
N VAL A 82 -8.20 -15.82 -8.29
CA VAL A 82 -8.85 -17.11 -7.99
C VAL A 82 -8.07 -17.78 -6.88
N LEU A 83 -8.67 -17.89 -5.69
CA LEU A 83 -8.01 -18.51 -4.54
C LEU A 83 -7.99 -20.03 -4.69
N PHE A 84 -7.00 -20.68 -4.09
CA PHE A 84 -6.92 -22.15 -4.08
C PHE A 84 -8.21 -22.80 -3.54
N LEU A 85 -8.75 -22.24 -2.45
CA LEU A 85 -9.99 -22.70 -1.85
C LEU A 85 -11.17 -22.64 -2.83
N GLU A 86 -11.26 -21.60 -3.67
CA GLU A 86 -12.32 -21.50 -4.68
C GLU A 86 -12.27 -22.64 -5.69
N ARG A 87 -11.06 -23.09 -6.03
CA ARG A 87 -10.85 -24.24 -6.92
C ARG A 87 -11.19 -25.55 -6.23
N GLU A 88 -10.81 -25.70 -4.97
CA GLU A 88 -11.09 -26.92 -4.20
C GLU A 88 -12.59 -27.13 -3.97
N ILE A 89 -13.35 -26.06 -3.71
CA ILE A 89 -14.80 -26.14 -3.50
C ILE A 89 -15.62 -26.04 -4.80
N SER A 90 -14.97 -25.95 -5.97
CA SER A 90 -15.62 -25.66 -7.26
C SER A 90 -16.59 -24.48 -7.16
N SER A 91 -16.07 -23.31 -6.78
CA SER A 91 -16.88 -22.10 -6.58
C SER A 91 -17.68 -21.74 -7.83
N LEU A 92 -18.76 -20.96 -7.66
CA LEU A 92 -19.59 -20.48 -8.77
C LEU A 92 -18.77 -19.77 -9.85
N ARG A 93 -17.71 -19.06 -9.44
CA ARG A 93 -16.79 -18.38 -10.35
C ARG A 93 -16.04 -19.36 -11.24
N ILE A 94 -15.51 -20.45 -10.67
CA ILE A 94 -14.82 -21.50 -11.41
C ILE A 94 -15.80 -22.21 -12.35
N ALA A 95 -16.96 -22.63 -11.84
CA ALA A 95 -17.98 -23.33 -12.63
C ALA A 95 -18.46 -22.49 -13.83
N GLY A 96 -18.67 -21.18 -13.62
CA GLY A 96 -19.03 -20.26 -14.71
C GLY A 96 -17.93 -20.13 -15.77
N GLN A 97 -16.66 -20.10 -15.34
CA GLN A 97 -15.52 -19.94 -16.24
C GLN A 97 -15.21 -21.21 -17.04
N GLU A 98 -15.40 -22.39 -16.45
CA GLU A 98 -15.29 -23.69 -17.13
C GLU A 98 -16.38 -23.89 -18.20
N GLY A 99 -17.56 -23.27 -18.02
CA GLY A 99 -18.65 -23.30 -18.99
C GLY A 99 -18.51 -22.30 -20.15
N MET A 100 -17.53 -21.38 -20.11
CA MET A 100 -17.35 -20.35 -21.15
C MET A 100 -16.50 -20.84 -22.31
N THR A 101 -16.86 -20.41 -23.52
CA THR A 101 -15.95 -20.56 -24.67
C THR A 101 -14.74 -19.63 -24.52
N THR A 102 -13.64 -19.97 -25.18
CA THR A 102 -12.44 -19.11 -25.19
C THR A 102 -12.75 -17.69 -25.70
N LYS A 103 -13.65 -17.55 -26.68
CA LYS A 103 -14.05 -16.25 -27.23
C LYS A 103 -14.78 -15.41 -26.20
N ASP A 104 -15.70 -16.01 -25.46
CA ASP A 104 -16.46 -15.31 -24.42
C ASP A 104 -15.56 -14.90 -23.25
N ASN A 105 -14.62 -15.77 -22.87
CA ASN A 105 -13.64 -15.47 -21.81
C ASN A 105 -12.74 -14.29 -22.19
N VAL A 106 -12.22 -14.25 -23.42
CA VAL A 106 -11.43 -13.13 -23.93
C VAL A 106 -12.25 -11.83 -23.96
N LYS A 107 -13.51 -11.90 -24.39
CA LYS A 107 -14.41 -10.74 -24.42
C LYS A 107 -14.67 -10.20 -23.01
N LEU A 108 -14.93 -11.08 -22.05
CA LEU A 108 -15.12 -10.71 -20.64
C LEU A 108 -13.87 -10.03 -20.08
N HIS A 109 -12.69 -10.62 -20.33
CA HIS A 109 -11.43 -10.05 -19.82
C HIS A 109 -11.13 -8.67 -20.42
N LEU A 110 -11.46 -8.44 -21.68
CA LEU A 110 -11.35 -7.12 -22.30
C LEU A 110 -12.23 -6.09 -21.59
N GLN A 111 -13.48 -6.45 -21.27
CA GLN A 111 -14.40 -5.57 -20.53
C GLN A 111 -13.88 -5.26 -19.11
N GLU A 112 -13.31 -6.24 -18.42
CA GLU A 112 -12.68 -6.03 -17.10
C GLU A 112 -11.51 -5.04 -17.17
N LEU A 113 -10.69 -5.15 -18.22
CA LEU A 113 -9.56 -4.23 -18.44
C LEU A 113 -10.02 -2.82 -18.80
N GLU A 114 -11.07 -2.69 -19.62
CA GLU A 114 -11.66 -1.39 -19.97
C GLU A 114 -12.24 -0.68 -18.72
N ALA A 115 -12.84 -1.43 -17.79
CA ALA A 115 -13.37 -0.89 -16.54
C ALA A 115 -12.30 -0.63 -15.45
N LEU A 116 -11.06 -1.09 -15.65
CA LEU A 116 -10.02 -1.06 -14.62
C LEU A 116 -9.61 0.37 -14.22
N ASP A 117 -9.51 1.28 -15.19
CA ASP A 117 -9.11 2.66 -14.90
C ASP A 117 -10.19 3.43 -14.14
N GLU A 118 -11.47 3.14 -14.41
CA GLU A 118 -12.59 3.66 -13.62
C GLU A 118 -12.54 3.13 -12.18
N LYS A 119 -12.37 1.83 -12.00
CA LYS A 119 -12.22 1.20 -10.67
C LYS A 119 -11.03 1.78 -9.88
N ARG A 120 -9.91 2.06 -10.55
CA ARG A 120 -8.73 2.71 -9.94
C ARG A 120 -9.04 4.13 -9.49
N LEU A 121 -9.76 4.90 -10.32
CA LEU A 121 -10.15 6.26 -10.00
C LEU A 121 -11.10 6.31 -8.80
N GLU A 122 -12.13 5.47 -8.79
CA GLU A 122 -13.07 5.35 -7.67
C GLU A 122 -12.35 4.96 -6.37
N THR A 123 -11.48 3.96 -6.44
CA THR A 123 -10.65 3.51 -5.32
C THR A 123 -9.78 4.64 -4.77
N GLN A 124 -9.16 5.43 -5.66
CA GLN A 124 -8.34 6.57 -5.27
C GLN A 124 -9.18 7.65 -4.56
N GLN A 125 -10.39 7.91 -5.04
CA GLN A 125 -11.32 8.87 -4.42
C GLN A 125 -11.77 8.37 -3.03
N ALA A 126 -12.16 7.10 -2.91
CA ALA A 126 -12.52 6.48 -1.63
C ALA A 126 -11.37 6.57 -0.62
N LEU A 127 -10.14 6.28 -1.04
CA LEU A 127 -8.95 6.37 -0.20
C LEU A 127 -8.69 7.81 0.27
N LYS A 128 -8.83 8.80 -0.62
CA LYS A 128 -8.72 10.23 -0.24
C LYS A 128 -9.78 10.62 0.79
N CYS A 129 -11.04 10.23 0.58
CA CYS A 129 -12.11 10.48 1.54
C CYS A 129 -11.82 9.86 2.90
N TYR A 130 -11.30 8.63 2.92
CA TYR A 130 -10.88 7.96 4.15
C TYR A 130 -9.73 8.70 4.85
N GLN A 131 -8.70 9.12 4.11
CA GLN A 131 -7.58 9.90 4.66
C GLN A 131 -8.05 11.22 5.28
N VAL A 132 -8.94 11.95 4.61
CA VAL A 132 -9.52 13.19 5.15
C VAL A 132 -10.28 12.93 6.44
N ARG A 133 -11.07 11.85 6.51
CA ARG A 133 -11.79 11.46 7.74
C ARG A 133 -10.82 11.14 8.88
N MET A 134 -9.73 10.44 8.59
CA MET A 134 -8.70 10.10 9.57
C MET A 134 -7.92 11.32 10.05
N SER A 135 -7.55 12.24 9.15
CA SER A 135 -6.93 13.52 9.52
C SER A 135 -7.86 14.29 10.46
N LYS A 136 -9.12 14.49 10.07
CA LYS A 136 -10.11 15.19 10.91
C LYS A 136 -10.28 14.56 12.29
N ALA A 137 -10.22 13.23 12.39
CA ALA A 137 -10.31 12.54 13.68
C ALA A 137 -9.06 12.77 14.54
N PHE A 138 -7.88 12.76 13.93
CA PHE A 138 -6.61 13.05 14.62
C PHE A 138 -6.54 14.52 15.05
N ASP A 139 -6.86 15.45 14.15
CA ASP A 139 -6.77 16.90 14.36
C ASP A 139 -7.68 17.39 15.50
N LYS A 140 -8.78 16.68 15.80
CA LYS A 140 -9.62 16.96 16.99
C LYS A 140 -8.84 16.92 18.31
N HIS A 141 -7.76 16.15 18.38
CA HIS A 141 -6.94 15.99 19.57
C HIS A 141 -5.65 16.81 19.51
N VAL A 142 -5.38 17.51 18.41
CA VAL A 142 -4.17 18.31 18.19
C VAL A 142 -4.48 19.79 18.43
N LYS A 143 -3.64 20.46 19.20
CA LYS A 143 -3.68 21.93 19.31
C LYS A 143 -2.76 22.51 18.24
N PRO A 144 -3.30 23.16 17.18
CA PRO A 144 -2.46 23.73 16.14
C PRO A 144 -1.59 24.85 16.71
N ARG A 145 -0.31 24.87 16.32
CA ARG A 145 0.66 25.91 16.67
C ARG A 145 1.24 26.48 15.38
N SER A 146 1.21 27.79 15.24
CA SER A 146 1.88 28.51 14.16
C SER A 146 3.23 29.04 14.64
N PHE A 147 4.20 29.10 13.73
CA PHE A 147 5.52 29.65 13.96
C PHE A 147 5.81 30.73 12.92
N GLN A 148 6.47 31.79 13.33
CA GLN A 148 6.94 32.89 12.48
C GLN A 148 8.46 32.83 12.31
N VAL A 149 8.96 33.51 11.27
CA VAL A 149 10.40 33.67 11.07
C VAL A 149 10.98 34.44 12.25
N GLY A 150 11.93 33.82 12.97
CA GLY A 150 12.53 34.36 14.19
C GLY A 150 12.08 33.66 15.47
N ASP A 151 11.05 32.82 15.42
CA ASP A 151 10.63 32.02 16.57
C ASP A 151 11.67 30.95 16.90
N LEU A 152 12.03 30.85 18.18
CA LEU A 152 12.85 29.76 18.69
C LEU A 152 11.99 28.50 18.83
N VAL A 153 12.31 27.49 18.03
CA VAL A 153 11.68 26.17 18.08
C VAL A 153 12.67 25.14 18.60
N LEU A 154 12.20 24.25 19.46
CA LEU A 154 12.98 23.10 19.89
C LEU A 154 13.00 22.08 18.75
N ALA A 155 14.15 21.95 18.10
CA ALA A 155 14.40 20.86 17.17
C ALA A 155 14.90 19.65 17.95
N GLU A 156 14.25 18.50 17.76
CA GLU A 156 14.76 17.23 18.27
C GLU A 156 15.98 16.85 17.42
N THR A 157 17.17 16.89 18.03
CA THR A 157 18.43 16.52 17.38
C THR A 157 18.92 15.18 17.91
N ASP A 158 19.14 14.20 17.04
CA ASP A 158 19.81 12.96 17.44
C ASP A 158 21.29 13.19 17.79
N HIS A 159 21.76 12.49 18.82
CA HIS A 159 23.15 12.43 19.28
C HIS A 159 24.12 11.71 18.30
N HIS A 160 23.75 11.50 17.03
CA HIS A 160 24.52 10.66 16.10
C HIS A 160 25.12 11.38 14.88
N ASN A 161 25.01 12.70 14.74
CA ASN A 161 25.61 13.39 13.59
C ASN A 161 25.97 14.87 13.87
N GLU A 162 27.13 15.09 14.49
CA GLU A 162 27.83 16.40 14.47
C GLU A 162 28.43 16.75 13.09
N ALA A 163 28.30 15.89 12.07
CA ALA A 163 29.09 16.01 10.84
C ALA A 163 28.52 16.94 9.75
N TYR A 164 27.32 17.50 9.88
CA TYR A 164 26.73 18.30 8.79
C TYR A 164 25.89 19.48 9.26
N ARG A 165 26.55 20.51 9.82
CA ARG A 165 26.03 21.89 9.78
C ARG A 165 26.81 22.67 8.72
N LYS A 166 26.08 23.24 7.75
CA LYS A 166 26.54 24.38 6.95
C LYS A 166 26.00 25.65 7.58
#